data_AF-A0A251Q096-F1
#
_entry.id   AF-A0A251Q096-F1
#
_cell.length_a   1.000
_cell.length_b   1.000
_cell.length_c   1.000
_cell.angle_alpha   90.00
_cell.angle_beta   90.00
_cell.angle_gamma   90.00
#
_symmetry.space_group_name_H-M   'P 1'
#
loop_
_entity.id
_entity.type
_entity.pdbx_description
1 polymer ?
#
loop_
_entity_poly.entity_id
_entity_poly.type
_entity_poly.pdbx_seq_one_letter_code
_entity_poly.pdbx_strand_id
1 'polypeptide(L)'
;MEYGVHGNEPVSSTGQCLNSSVLSMSILCVLEFEIPINESKNLSFLQDVFPHISPRFSSIMVDVNGEKQCKRVEVKLRDHVHVPIFPSGLSPKSYDDHFHDYISNIILEQYPKDKPLWEVHIIKYPTSSAAGNLIFKLHHALGDGYSFMSALLSCLQRADNPLPLTSSFTPGIATGW
;
A
#
# COMPACT_ATOMS: atom_id res chain seq x y z
N MET A 1 30.16 -26.12 5.89
CA MET A 1 29.18 -25.08 6.21
C MET A 1 29.06 -24.20 4.99
N GLU A 2 28.04 -24.45 4.19
CA GLU A 2 27.74 -23.71 2.97
C GLU A 2 26.93 -22.47 3.40
N TYR A 3 27.54 -21.29 3.29
CA TYR A 3 26.82 -20.04 3.50
C TYR A 3 25.90 -19.85 2.29
N GLY A 4 24.59 -20.03 2.50
CA GLY A 4 23.58 -19.70 1.50
C GLY A 4 23.60 -18.20 1.23
N VAL A 5 24.27 -17.80 0.15
CA VAL A 5 24.17 -16.46 -0.42
C VAL A 5 22.78 -16.36 -1.06
N HIS A 6 21.79 -15.89 -0.31
CA HIS A 6 20.62 -15.29 -0.95
C HIS A 6 21.10 -14.02 -1.65
N GLY A 7 21.46 -14.15 -2.93
CA GLY A 7 21.81 -13.00 -3.76
C GLY A 7 20.62 -12.06 -3.85
N ASN A 8 20.85 -10.76 -3.68
CA ASN A 8 19.82 -9.75 -3.94
C ASN A 8 19.45 -9.80 -5.43
N GLU A 9 18.19 -9.56 -5.75
CA GLU A 9 17.74 -9.52 -7.14
C GLU A 9 18.04 -8.14 -7.75
N PRO A 10 18.45 -8.06 -9.02
CA PRO A 10 18.58 -6.78 -9.71
C PRO A 10 17.22 -6.08 -9.81
N VAL A 11 17.19 -4.76 -9.67
CA VAL A 11 15.96 -3.97 -9.83
C VAL A 11 15.59 -3.91 -11.32
N SER A 12 14.30 -4.09 -11.65
CA SER A 12 13.83 -3.89 -13.03
C SER A 12 14.11 -2.47 -13.53
N SER A 13 14.26 -2.30 -14.84
CA SER A 13 14.49 -0.99 -15.46
C SER A 13 13.42 0.05 -15.07
N THR A 14 12.16 -0.37 -15.03
CA THR A 14 11.03 0.46 -14.57
C THR A 14 11.16 0.85 -13.09
N GLY A 15 11.58 -0.08 -12.22
CA GLY A 15 11.83 0.20 -10.81
C GLY A 15 12.98 1.19 -10.61
N GLN A 16 14.07 1.08 -11.39
CA GLN A 16 15.19 2.01 -11.32
C GLN A 16 14.84 3.42 -11.78
N CYS A 17 13.99 3.55 -12.81
CA CYS A 17 13.53 4.81 -13.38
C CYS A 17 12.54 5.53 -12.44
N LEU A 18 11.55 4.79 -11.91
CA LEU A 18 10.51 5.36 -11.04
C LEU A 18 10.98 5.61 -9.61
N ASN A 19 12.06 4.95 -9.14
CA ASN A 19 12.66 5.25 -7.84
C ASN A 19 13.76 6.33 -7.91
N SER A 20 13.66 7.24 -8.89
CA SER A 20 14.52 8.42 -9.00
C SER A 20 13.91 9.58 -8.19
N SER A 21 14.75 10.43 -7.60
CA SER A 21 14.31 11.65 -6.92
C SER A 21 13.60 12.64 -7.85
N VAL A 22 13.63 12.41 -9.17
CA VAL A 22 13.03 13.26 -10.21
C VAL A 22 11.64 12.76 -10.65
N LEU A 23 11.33 11.47 -10.46
CA LEU A 23 10.10 10.83 -10.96
C LEU A 23 9.51 9.89 -9.89
N SER A 24 9.17 10.42 -8.72
CA SER A 24 8.41 9.64 -7.72
C SER A 24 6.92 9.80 -7.97
N MET A 25 6.26 8.70 -8.34
CA MET A 25 4.83 8.67 -8.63
C MET A 25 4.14 7.76 -7.60
N SER A 26 3.14 8.30 -6.92
CA SER A 26 2.32 7.58 -5.95
C SER A 26 0.94 7.31 -6.53
N ILE A 27 0.42 6.10 -6.27
CA ILE A 27 -0.96 5.70 -6.48
C ILE A 27 -1.65 5.75 -5.12
N LEU A 28 -2.76 6.48 -5.05
CA LEU A 28 -3.61 6.53 -3.88
C LEU A 28 -4.87 5.70 -4.14
N CYS A 29 -5.14 4.72 -3.28
CA CYS A 29 -6.39 3.97 -3.27
C CYS A 29 -7.14 4.29 -1.98
N VAL A 30 -8.40 4.71 -2.09
CA VAL A 30 -9.23 5.11 -0.95
C VAL A 30 -10.41 4.15 -0.86
N LEU A 31 -10.60 3.55 0.31
CA LEU A 31 -11.76 2.73 0.65
C LEU A 31 -12.59 3.46 1.70
N GLU A 32 -13.83 3.74 1.34
CA GLU A 32 -14.83 4.35 2.21
C GLU A 32 -15.67 3.25 2.87
N PHE A 33 -15.90 3.34 4.18
CA PHE A 33 -16.68 2.38 4.94
C PHE A 33 -17.95 3.00 5.49
N GLU A 34 -19.08 2.32 5.34
CA GLU A 34 -20.35 2.72 5.95
C GLU A 34 -20.36 2.58 7.48
N ILE A 35 -19.44 1.77 8.02
CA ILE A 35 -19.29 1.53 9.47
C ILE A 35 -17.92 2.03 9.96
N PRO A 36 -17.81 2.47 11.24
CA PRO A 36 -16.54 2.91 11.79
C PRO A 36 -15.47 1.81 11.72
N ILE A 37 -14.27 2.20 11.31
CA ILE A 37 -13.14 1.29 11.15
C ILE A 37 -12.61 0.86 12.51
N ASN A 38 -12.55 -0.46 12.74
CA ASN A 38 -11.85 -1.03 13.89
C ASN A 38 -10.38 -1.29 13.53
N GLU A 39 -9.47 -0.54 14.15
CA GLU A 39 -8.02 -0.64 13.88
C GLU A 39 -7.47 -2.05 13.99
N SER A 40 -7.82 -2.79 15.05
CA SER A 40 -7.18 -4.08 15.32
C SER A 40 -7.52 -5.11 14.25
N LYS A 41 -8.77 -5.10 13.78
CA LYS A 41 -9.24 -5.99 12.69
C LYS A 41 -8.64 -5.62 11.34
N ASN A 42 -8.45 -4.33 11.08
CA ASN A 42 -7.85 -3.87 9.83
C ASN A 42 -6.35 -4.19 9.83
N LEU A 43 -5.65 -3.94 10.93
CA LEU A 43 -4.25 -4.29 11.07
C LEU A 43 -3.97 -5.78 10.82
N SER A 44 -4.81 -6.69 11.34
CA SER A 44 -4.64 -8.12 11.05
C SER A 44 -4.83 -8.45 9.57
N PHE A 45 -5.85 -7.88 8.92
CA PHE A 45 -6.07 -8.07 7.49
C PHE A 45 -4.87 -7.58 6.64
N LEU A 46 -4.31 -6.43 7.00
CA LEU A 46 -3.15 -5.85 6.32
C LEU A 46 -1.88 -6.72 6.49
N GLN A 47 -1.70 -7.37 7.65
CA GLN A 47 -0.58 -8.31 7.90
C GLN A 47 -0.66 -9.53 7.00
N ASP A 48 -1.86 -10.05 6.82
CA ASP A 48 -2.07 -11.30 6.09
C ASP A 48 -2.05 -11.09 4.58
N VAL A 49 -2.44 -9.92 4.08
CA VAL A 49 -2.63 -9.71 2.63
C VAL A 49 -1.35 -9.22 1.93
N PHE A 50 -0.71 -8.16 2.41
CA PHE A 50 0.37 -7.48 1.66
C PHE A 50 1.63 -8.31 1.41
N PRO A 51 2.17 -9.05 2.39
CA PRO A 51 3.34 -9.88 2.17
C PRO A 51 3.11 -11.02 1.16
N HIS A 52 1.87 -11.43 0.96
CA HIS A 52 1.50 -12.52 0.05
C HIS A 52 1.20 -12.03 -1.38
N ILE A 53 0.87 -10.75 -1.58
CA ILE A 53 0.61 -10.18 -2.91
C ILE A 53 1.86 -10.19 -3.79
N SER A 54 3.00 -9.74 -3.25
CA SER A 54 4.26 -9.70 -4.00
C SER A 54 5.46 -9.53 -3.07
N PRO A 55 6.62 -10.18 -3.38
CA PRO A 55 7.87 -9.94 -2.66
C PRO A 55 8.25 -8.45 -2.57
N ARG A 56 7.82 -7.63 -3.53
CA ARG A 56 8.11 -6.18 -3.59
C ARG A 56 7.58 -5.40 -2.38
N PHE A 57 6.49 -5.86 -1.74
CA PHE A 57 5.98 -5.25 -0.51
C PHE A 57 6.89 -5.51 0.70
N SER A 58 7.84 -6.44 0.59
CA SER A 58 8.84 -6.75 1.61
C SER A 58 10.25 -6.39 1.18
N SER A 59 10.42 -5.51 0.19
CA SER A 59 11.74 -5.17 -0.35
C SER A 59 12.02 -3.67 -0.36
N ILE A 60 13.30 -3.33 -0.21
CA ILE A 60 13.83 -1.98 -0.36
C ILE A 60 14.86 -1.95 -1.49
N MET A 61 15.07 -0.76 -2.04
CA MET A 61 16.13 -0.54 -3.01
C MET A 61 17.41 -0.14 -2.29
N VAL A 62 18.49 -0.88 -2.52
CA VAL A 62 19.84 -0.59 -2.00
C VAL A 62 20.79 -0.35 -3.15
N ASP A 63 21.78 0.52 -2.94
CA ASP A 63 22.89 0.71 -3.87
C ASP A 63 24.08 -0.12 -3.38
N VAL A 64 24.55 -1.04 -4.21
CA VAL A 64 25.73 -1.86 -3.94
C VAL A 64 26.71 -1.63 -5.07
N ASN A 65 27.79 -0.88 -4.77
CA ASN A 65 28.85 -0.54 -5.73
C ASN A 65 28.36 0.17 -7.01
N GLY A 66 27.33 1.02 -6.91
CA GLY A 66 26.75 1.75 -8.04
C GLY A 66 25.64 0.98 -8.75
N GLU A 67 25.35 -0.27 -8.35
CA GLU A 67 24.26 -1.07 -8.88
C GLU A 67 23.07 -1.05 -7.91
N LYS A 68 21.90 -0.65 -8.42
CA LYS A 68 20.63 -0.70 -7.68
C LYS A 68 20.15 -2.13 -7.59
N GLN A 69 20.08 -2.66 -6.36
CA GLN A 69 19.60 -4.00 -6.04
C GLN A 69 18.34 -3.94 -5.16
N CYS A 70 17.48 -4.95 -5.32
CA CYS A 70 16.28 -5.15 -4.53
C CYS A 70 16.63 -6.09 -3.37
N LYS A 71 16.57 -5.59 -2.14
CA LYS A 71 16.86 -6.37 -0.93
C LYS A 71 15.59 -6.60 -0.15
N ARG A 72 15.30 -7.87 0.15
CA ARG A 72 14.20 -8.25 1.03
C ARG A 72 14.52 -7.87 2.48
N VAL A 73 13.53 -7.32 3.18
CA VAL A 73 13.62 -6.88 4.58
C VAL A 73 12.43 -7.40 5.38
N GLU A 74 12.62 -7.47 6.69
CA GLU A 74 11.53 -7.72 7.62
C GLU A 74 10.64 -6.47 7.72
N VAL A 75 9.35 -6.62 7.47
CA VAL A 75 8.38 -5.53 7.51
C VAL A 75 7.78 -5.41 8.91
N LYS A 76 7.90 -4.22 9.50
CA LYS A 76 7.21 -3.88 10.76
C LYS A 76 5.99 -3.03 10.44
N LEU A 77 4.79 -3.60 10.51
CA LEU A 77 3.56 -2.89 10.12
C LEU A 77 3.37 -1.52 10.76
N ARG A 78 3.71 -1.38 12.05
CA ARG A 78 3.60 -0.11 12.77
C ARG A 78 4.36 1.04 12.11
N ASP A 79 5.39 0.73 11.32
CA ASP A 79 6.24 1.71 10.64
C ASP A 79 5.66 2.16 9.29
N HIS A 80 4.57 1.52 8.84
CA HIS A 80 3.84 1.76 7.59
C HIS A 80 2.36 2.13 7.79
N VAL A 81 1.82 1.94 9.00
CA VAL A 81 0.41 2.23 9.32
C VAL A 81 0.33 3.53 10.12
N HIS A 82 -0.42 4.48 9.58
CA HIS A 82 -0.59 5.82 10.13
C HIS A 82 -2.04 6.05 10.52
N VAL A 83 -2.26 6.64 11.68
CA VAL A 83 -3.60 6.97 12.18
C VAL A 83 -3.59 8.45 12.58
N PRO A 84 -3.97 9.36 11.68
CA PRO A 84 -3.98 10.78 12.00
C PRO A 84 -5.03 11.10 13.06
N ILE A 85 -4.77 12.14 13.83
CA ILE A 85 -5.66 12.64 14.86
C ILE A 85 -6.22 13.98 14.38
N PHE A 86 -7.53 14.03 14.19
CA PHE A 86 -8.27 15.25 13.84
C PHE A 86 -8.94 15.85 15.10
N PRO A 87 -9.27 17.15 15.10
CA PRO A 87 -10.02 17.76 16.18
C PRO A 87 -11.37 17.05 16.36
N SER A 88 -11.72 16.77 17.62
CA SER A 88 -12.94 16.03 17.94
C SER A 88 -14.19 16.93 17.96
N GLY A 89 -15.36 16.34 17.75
CA GLY A 89 -16.65 17.04 17.86
C GLY A 89 -17.00 17.93 16.66
N LEU A 90 -16.31 17.78 15.54
CA LEU A 90 -16.63 18.50 14.31
C LEU A 90 -17.82 17.87 13.57
N SER A 91 -18.41 18.65 12.67
CA SER A 91 -19.42 18.15 11.73
C SER A 91 -18.78 17.26 10.65
N PRO A 92 -19.52 16.30 10.05
CA PRO A 92 -19.00 15.49 8.94
C PRO A 92 -18.43 16.32 7.79
N LYS A 93 -19.09 17.44 7.45
CA LYS A 93 -18.61 18.37 6.42
C LYS A 93 -17.26 19.00 6.76
N SER A 94 -17.02 19.33 8.03
CA SER A 94 -15.72 19.83 8.47
C SER A 94 -14.65 18.73 8.43
N TYR A 95 -15.03 17.47 8.65
CA TYR A 95 -14.10 16.35 8.47
C TYR A 95 -13.76 16.08 7.00
N ASP A 96 -14.66 16.39 6.06
CA ASP A 96 -14.32 16.34 4.62
C ASP A 96 -13.13 17.26 4.30
N ASP A 97 -13.13 18.47 4.84
CA ASP A 97 -12.03 19.42 4.65
C ASP A 97 -10.71 18.87 5.23
N HIS A 98 -10.73 18.36 6.47
CA HIS A 98 -9.57 17.71 7.09
C HIS A 98 -9.08 16.48 6.30
N PHE A 99 -10.01 15.70 5.76
CA PHE A 99 -9.69 14.52 4.95
C PHE A 99 -9.01 14.90 3.63
N HIS A 100 -9.53 15.91 2.92
CA HIS A 100 -8.93 16.40 1.67
C HIS A 100 -7.56 17.05 1.89
N ASP A 101 -7.41 17.83 2.96
CA ASP A 101 -6.12 18.41 3.35
C ASP A 101 -5.12 17.30 3.68
N TYR A 102 -5.54 16.27 4.41
CA TYR A 102 -4.69 15.14 4.75
C TYR A 102 -4.22 14.38 3.50
N ILE A 103 -5.12 14.03 2.58
CA ILE A 103 -4.78 13.39 1.31
C ILE A 103 -3.79 14.24 0.50
N SER A 104 -4.04 15.54 0.43
CA SER A 104 -3.20 16.49 -0.30
C SER A 104 -1.79 16.59 0.29
N ASN A 105 -1.64 16.42 1.61
CA ASN A 105 -0.34 16.39 2.25
C ASN A 105 0.39 15.07 1.99
N ILE A 106 -0.25 13.92 2.25
CA ILE A 106 0.43 12.62 2.16
C ILE A 106 0.85 12.27 0.72
N ILE A 107 0.15 12.76 -0.31
CA ILE A 107 0.52 12.48 -1.70
C ILE A 107 1.82 13.18 -2.11
N LEU A 108 2.17 14.28 -1.44
CA LEU A 108 3.40 15.05 -1.66
C LEU A 108 4.58 14.55 -0.81
N GLU A 109 4.30 13.78 0.24
CA GLU A 109 5.33 13.22 1.11
C GLU A 109 6.13 12.11 0.42
N GLN A 110 7.45 12.23 0.48
CA GLN A 110 8.37 11.21 -0.03
C GLN A 110 8.44 10.00 0.90
N TYR A 111 8.58 8.81 0.33
CA TYR A 111 8.80 7.60 1.10
C TYR A 111 10.18 7.60 1.78
N PRO A 112 10.29 7.03 3.00
CA PRO A 112 11.58 6.72 3.60
C PRO A 112 12.39 5.75 2.72
N LYS A 113 13.68 6.00 2.55
CA LYS A 113 14.55 5.19 1.68
C LYS A 113 14.88 3.81 2.24
N ASP A 114 14.71 3.64 3.54
CA ASP A 114 15.06 2.44 4.30
C ASP A 114 13.85 1.51 4.54
N LYS A 115 12.70 1.82 3.92
CA LYS A 115 11.46 1.06 4.07
C LYS A 115 10.83 0.69 2.72
N PRO A 116 10.04 -0.39 2.67
CA PRO A 116 9.21 -0.69 1.50
C PRO A 116 8.31 0.49 1.13
N LEU A 117 8.08 0.68 -0.18
CA LEU A 117 7.49 1.90 -0.74
C LEU A 117 5.96 1.92 -0.70
N TRP A 118 5.38 1.63 0.47
CA TRP A 118 3.94 1.66 0.68
C TRP A 118 3.60 2.11 2.11
N GLU A 119 2.47 2.79 2.25
CA GLU A 119 1.91 3.28 3.51
C GLU A 119 0.40 3.02 3.54
N VAL A 120 -0.14 2.83 4.74
CA VAL A 120 -1.57 2.67 4.99
C VAL A 120 -2.01 3.72 5.99
N HIS A 121 -3.06 4.48 5.68
CA HIS A 121 -3.58 5.52 6.57
C HIS A 121 -5.02 5.20 6.96
N ILE A 122 -5.30 5.20 8.27
CA ILE A 122 -6.62 4.87 8.83
C ILE A 122 -7.26 6.15 9.37
N ILE A 123 -8.28 6.66 8.68
CA ILE A 123 -9.05 7.82 9.09
C ILE A 123 -10.32 7.33 9.80
N LYS A 124 -10.39 7.53 11.12
CA LYS A 124 -11.52 7.08 11.96
C LYS A 124 -12.66 8.07 12.06
N TYR A 125 -12.49 9.26 11.48
CA TYR A 125 -13.44 10.35 11.59
C TYR A 125 -14.47 10.25 10.45
N PRO A 126 -15.76 10.41 10.75
CA PRO A 126 -16.80 10.29 9.74
C PRO A 126 -16.77 11.50 8.80
N THR A 127 -16.68 11.25 7.50
CA THR A 127 -16.88 12.21 6.42
C THR A 127 -18.36 12.25 6.04
N SER A 128 -18.74 13.12 5.10
CA SER A 128 -20.12 13.16 4.59
C SER A 128 -20.53 11.88 3.84
N SER A 129 -19.56 11.12 3.32
CA SER A 129 -19.75 9.88 2.55
C SER A 129 -19.50 8.60 3.34
N ALA A 130 -18.69 8.64 4.41
CA ALA A 130 -18.16 7.45 5.06
C ALA A 130 -18.09 7.61 6.58
N ALA A 131 -18.30 6.51 7.31
CA ALA A 131 -18.04 6.44 8.74
C ALA A 131 -16.54 6.27 9.08
N GLY A 132 -15.71 5.92 8.09
CA GLY A 132 -14.26 5.91 8.18
C GLY A 132 -13.64 5.60 6.82
N ASN A 133 -12.35 5.93 6.66
CA ASN A 133 -11.61 5.78 5.41
C ASN A 133 -10.31 5.01 5.62
N LEU A 134 -10.00 4.10 4.71
CA LEU A 134 -8.71 3.42 4.62
C LEU A 134 -8.01 3.86 3.34
N ILE A 135 -6.81 4.40 3.47
CA ILE A 135 -6.05 4.93 2.34
C ILE A 135 -4.78 4.10 2.16
N PHE A 136 -4.57 3.58 0.96
CA PHE A 136 -3.32 2.97 0.54
C PHE A 136 -2.55 3.96 -0.31
N LYS A 137 -1.35 4.33 0.14
CA LYS A 137 -0.41 5.12 -0.62
C LYS A 137 0.68 4.17 -1.09
N LEU A 138 0.76 3.95 -2.40
CA LEU A 138 1.61 2.94 -3.02
C LEU A 138 2.53 3.59 -4.05
N HIS A 139 3.81 3.30 -4.01
CA HIS A 139 4.71 3.79 -5.06
C HIS A 139 4.53 3.00 -6.36
N HIS A 140 4.50 3.69 -7.51
CA HIS A 140 4.23 3.07 -8.82
C HIS A 140 5.28 2.02 -9.25
N ALA A 141 6.45 2.01 -8.62
CA ALA A 141 7.45 0.94 -8.81
C ALA A 141 6.98 -0.43 -8.30
N LEU A 142 6.00 -0.47 -7.39
CA LEU A 142 5.44 -1.72 -6.86
C LEU A 142 4.50 -2.39 -7.87
N GLY A 143 3.81 -1.59 -8.70
CA GLY A 143 2.82 -2.06 -9.67
C GLY A 143 2.00 -0.89 -10.24
N ASP A 144 1.13 -1.20 -11.20
CA ASP A 144 0.16 -0.26 -11.73
C ASP A 144 -1.17 -0.31 -10.95
N GLY A 145 -2.02 0.70 -11.16
CA GLY A 145 -3.32 0.78 -10.48
C GLY A 145 -4.24 -0.41 -10.78
N TYR A 146 -4.13 -1.01 -11.96
CA TYR A 146 -4.94 -2.19 -12.33
C TYR A 146 -4.58 -3.41 -11.50
N SER A 147 -3.29 -3.67 -11.32
CA SER A 147 -2.78 -4.78 -10.53
C SER A 147 -3.16 -4.62 -9.05
N PHE A 148 -3.06 -3.39 -8.52
CA PHE A 148 -3.47 -3.12 -7.13
C PHE A 148 -4.98 -3.27 -6.91
N MET A 149 -5.80 -2.72 -7.80
CA MET A 149 -7.26 -2.89 -7.69
C MET A 149 -7.66 -4.36 -7.84
N SER A 150 -7.01 -5.10 -8.74
CA SER A 150 -7.28 -6.54 -8.92
C SER A 150 -6.91 -7.34 -7.66
N ALA A 151 -5.75 -7.08 -7.06
CA ALA A 151 -5.33 -7.71 -5.82
C ALA A 151 -6.30 -7.40 -4.67
N LEU A 152 -6.67 -6.12 -4.51
CA LEU A 152 -7.62 -5.68 -3.49
C LEU A 152 -8.98 -6.39 -3.65
N LEU A 153 -9.55 -6.38 -4.87
CA LEU A 153 -10.84 -6.99 -5.15
C LEU A 153 -10.81 -8.52 -4.99
N SER A 154 -9.67 -9.17 -5.23
CA SER A 154 -9.52 -10.62 -5.01
C SER A 154 -9.61 -10.99 -3.52
N CYS A 155 -9.29 -10.06 -2.62
CA CYS A 155 -9.39 -10.24 -1.18
C CYS A 155 -10.77 -9.85 -0.61
N LEU A 156 -11.66 -9.31 -1.44
CA LEU A 156 -12.99 -8.87 -1.05
C LEU A 156 -14.06 -9.82 -1.62
N GLN A 157 -15.15 -10.00 -0.89
CA GLN A 157 -16.30 -10.81 -1.30
C GLN A 157 -17.56 -9.96 -1.25
N ARG A 158 -18.53 -10.25 -2.11
CA ARG A 158 -19.81 -9.53 -2.05
C ARG A 158 -20.58 -9.97 -0.82
N ALA A 159 -21.23 -9.01 -0.15
CA ALA A 159 -22.09 -9.30 0.99
C ALA A 159 -23.33 -10.12 0.61
N ASP A 160 -23.83 -9.95 -0.62
CA ASP A 160 -25.02 -10.64 -1.14
C ASP A 160 -24.70 -11.95 -1.87
N ASN A 161 -23.42 -12.22 -2.17
CA ASN A 161 -22.99 -13.42 -2.87
C ASN A 161 -21.56 -13.80 -2.49
N PRO A 162 -21.31 -14.99 -1.89
CA PRO A 162 -19.98 -15.41 -1.45
C PRO A 162 -18.99 -15.71 -2.59
N LEU A 163 -19.42 -15.58 -3.86
CA LEU A 163 -18.50 -15.64 -4.99
C LEU A 163 -17.54 -14.44 -4.96
N PRO A 164 -16.24 -14.65 -5.28
CA PRO A 164 -15.27 -13.57 -5.33
C PRO A 164 -15.72 -12.49 -6.32
N LEU A 165 -15.46 -11.22 -5.97
CA LEU A 165 -15.82 -10.06 -6.80
C LEU A 165 -15.23 -10.14 -8.21
N THR A 166 -14.09 -10.82 -8.35
CA THR A 166 -13.44 -11.12 -9.62
C THR A 166 -13.61 -12.61 -9.94
N SER A 167 -14.11 -12.94 -11.15
CA SER A 167 -13.97 -14.29 -11.69
C SER A 167 -12.48 -14.66 -11.69
N SER A 168 -12.13 -15.83 -11.15
CA SER A 168 -10.77 -16.34 -11.05
C SER A 168 -9.94 -16.10 -12.33
N PHE A 169 -9.12 -15.05 -12.33
CA PHE A 169 -7.95 -15.03 -13.20
C PHE A 169 -6.93 -15.93 -12.50
N THR A 170 -6.78 -17.15 -12.98
CA THR A 170 -5.55 -17.92 -12.74
C THR A 170 -4.40 -17.03 -13.22
N PRO A 171 -3.42 -16.69 -12.37
CA PRO A 171 -2.18 -16.12 -12.87
C PRO A 171 -1.60 -17.20 -13.79
N GLY A 172 -1.71 -16.99 -15.09
CA GLY A 172 -0.77 -17.63 -15.99
C GLY A 172 0.60 -17.21 -15.48
N ILE A 173 1.41 -18.19 -15.09
CA ILE A 173 2.82 -18.00 -14.80
C ILE A 173 3.42 -17.43 -16.09
N ALA A 174 3.45 -16.11 -16.20
CA ALA A 174 4.19 -15.39 -17.19
C ALA A 174 5.41 -14.84 -16.46
N THR A 175 6.42 -15.70 -16.38
CA THR A 175 7.79 -15.25 -16.18
C THR A 175 8.12 -14.21 -17.24
N GLY A 176 8.38 -12.98 -16.80
CA GLY A 176 8.91 -11.89 -17.61
C GLY A 176 8.01 -10.66 -17.62
N TRP A 177 8.30 -9.71 -16.72
CA TRP A 177 8.59 -8.29 -16.97
C TRP A 177 9.07 -7.65 -15.65
#